data_AF-A0A6L7IMY4-F1
#
_entry.id   AF-A0A6L7IMY4-F1
#
_cell.length_a   1.000
_cell.length_b   1.000
_cell.length_c   1.000
_cell.angle_alpha   90.00
_cell.angle_beta   90.00
_cell.angle_gamma   90.00
#
_symmetry.space_group_name_H-M   'P 1'
#
loop_
_entity.id
_entity.type
_entity.pdbx_description
1 polymer ?
#
loop_
_entity_poly.entity_id
_entity_poly.type
_entity_poly.pdbx_seq_one_letter_code
_entity_poly.pdbx_strand_id
1 'polypeptide(L)'
;MILEIKNYIKISNSIDEILKNSPFKMKYIIEKSGISEPTFFRKMKEKKFLPEELLKIAEIIEPEKSFLHSLEEAEKDFESGIYHSHDEVMKISEERFLKKYGNKVV
;
A
#
# COMPACT_ATOMS: atom_id res chain seq x y z
N MET A 1 0.26 -1.64 -22.17
CA MET A 1 0.47 -0.21 -21.81
C MET A 1 -0.75 0.69 -22.02
N ILE A 2 -1.32 0.81 -23.23
CA ILE A 2 -2.42 1.77 -23.49
C ILE A 2 -3.70 1.41 -22.73
N LEU A 3 -3.99 0.11 -22.56
CA LEU A 3 -5.19 -0.35 -21.88
C LEU A 3 -5.15 -0.03 -20.37
N GLU A 4 -3.98 -0.19 -19.77
CA GLU A 4 -3.69 0.08 -18.37
C GLU A 4 -3.85 1.57 -18.07
N ILE A 5 -3.35 2.43 -18.97
CA ILE A 5 -3.56 3.89 -18.88
C ILE A 5 -5.05 4.24 -19.00
N LYS A 6 -5.79 3.62 -19.93
CA LYS A 6 -7.24 3.83 -20.07
C LYS A 6 -7.99 3.39 -18.81
N ASN A 7 -7.63 2.26 -18.24
CA ASN A 7 -8.22 1.74 -17.00
C ASN A 7 -7.95 2.68 -15.82
N TYR A 8 -6.72 3.17 -15.69
CA TYR A 8 -6.37 4.17 -14.68
C TYR A 8 -7.22 5.44 -14.81
N ILE A 9 -7.35 5.99 -16.03
CA ILE A 9 -8.18 7.17 -16.28
C ILE A 9 -9.65 6.90 -15.89
N LYS A 10 -10.17 5.71 -16.21
CA LYS A 10 -11.53 5.31 -15.84
C LYS A 10 -11.71 5.27 -14.32
N ILE A 11 -10.79 4.63 -13.60
CA ILE A 11 -10.83 4.54 -12.12
C ILE A 11 -10.79 5.94 -11.49
N SER A 12 -9.84 6.78 -11.92
CA SER A 12 -9.71 8.15 -11.42
C SER A 12 -10.98 8.97 -11.66
N ASN A 13 -11.60 8.81 -12.82
CA ASN A 13 -12.83 9.53 -13.17
C ASN A 13 -14.08 9.05 -12.41
N SER A 14 -14.08 7.79 -11.94
CA SER A 14 -15.21 7.15 -11.24
C SER A 14 -14.97 7.00 -9.74
N ILE A 15 -13.91 7.59 -9.17
CA ILE A 15 -13.54 7.41 -7.77
C ILE A 15 -14.66 7.83 -6.80
N ASP A 16 -15.43 8.87 -7.13
CA ASP A 16 -16.58 9.31 -6.34
C ASP A 16 -17.63 8.20 -6.14
N GLU A 17 -17.92 7.46 -7.21
CA GLU A 17 -18.91 6.38 -7.21
C GLU A 17 -18.36 5.13 -6.53
N ILE A 18 -17.09 4.80 -6.80
CA ILE A 18 -16.39 3.68 -6.16
C ILE A 18 -16.40 3.86 -4.63
N LEU A 19 -16.05 5.06 -4.15
CA LEU A 19 -16.02 5.35 -2.72
C LEU A 19 -17.41 5.35 -2.08
N LYS A 20 -18.45 5.79 -2.81
CA LYS A 20 -19.84 5.74 -2.31
C LYS A 20 -20.39 4.31 -2.21
N ASN A 21 -19.97 3.44 -3.12
CA ASN A 21 -20.39 2.04 -3.15
C ASN A 21 -19.49 1.13 -2.28
N SER A 22 -18.45 1.69 -1.68
CA SER A 22 -17.58 0.98 -0.74
C SER A 22 -18.35 0.58 0.53
N PRO A 23 -18.05 -0.60 1.12
CA PRO A 23 -18.62 -0.98 2.40
C PRO A 23 -18.10 -0.14 3.58
N PHE A 24 -17.11 0.73 3.36
CA PHE A 24 -16.49 1.54 4.39
C PHE A 24 -17.00 2.98 4.41
N LYS A 25 -17.13 3.55 5.62
CA LYS A 25 -17.49 4.96 5.78
C LYS A 25 -16.39 5.85 5.21
N MET A 26 -16.78 6.92 4.51
CA MET A 26 -15.83 7.89 3.94
C MET A 26 -14.80 8.40 4.96
N LYS A 27 -15.25 8.72 6.20
CA LYS A 27 -14.35 9.16 7.28
C LYS A 27 -13.22 8.16 7.58
N TYR A 28 -13.53 6.86 7.57
CA TYR A 28 -12.56 5.80 7.80
C TYR A 28 -11.55 5.72 6.65
N ILE A 29 -12.02 5.84 5.40
CA ILE A 29 -11.15 5.84 4.22
C ILE A 29 -10.19 7.03 4.24
N ILE A 30 -10.70 8.23 4.56
CA ILE A 30 -9.89 9.44 4.70
C ILE A 30 -8.80 9.25 5.75
N GLU A 31 -9.16 8.81 6.96
CA GLU A 31 -8.22 8.55 8.04
C GLU A 31 -7.11 7.56 7.65
N LYS A 32 -7.48 6.42 7.06
CA LYS A 32 -6.53 5.36 6.71
C LYS A 32 -5.69 5.68 5.47
N SER A 33 -6.21 6.48 4.55
CA SER A 33 -5.43 6.96 3.39
C SER A 33 -4.24 7.81 3.82
N GLY A 34 -4.33 8.51 4.96
CA GLY A 34 -3.31 9.46 5.42
C GLY A 34 -3.36 10.81 4.69
N ILE A 35 -4.42 11.06 3.92
CA ILE A 35 -4.67 12.34 3.26
C ILE A 35 -5.52 13.20 4.19
N SER A 36 -5.14 14.46 4.39
CA SER A 36 -5.96 15.39 5.18
C SER A 36 -7.35 15.54 4.58
N GLU A 37 -8.38 15.58 5.41
CA GLU A 37 -9.78 15.65 4.99
C GLU A 37 -10.06 16.77 3.96
N PRO A 38 -9.56 18.02 4.12
CA PRO A 38 -9.74 19.06 3.10
C PRO A 38 -9.09 18.70 1.76
N THR A 39 -7.91 18.08 1.80
CA THR A 39 -7.18 17.67 0.60
C THR A 39 -7.87 16.51 -0.10
N PHE A 40 -8.41 15.56 0.67
CA PHE A 40 -9.15 14.42 0.14
C PHE A 40 -10.38 14.90 -0.63
N PHE A 41 -11.21 15.76 -0.03
CA PHE A 41 -12.41 16.29 -0.69
C PHE A 41 -12.07 17.16 -1.91
N ARG A 42 -10.99 17.95 -1.84
CA ARG A 42 -10.50 18.72 -2.99
C ARG A 42 -10.08 17.80 -4.14
N LYS A 43 -9.26 16.78 -3.87
CA LYS A 43 -8.78 15.80 -4.86
C LYS A 43 -9.91 14.98 -5.45
N MET A 44 -10.89 14.61 -4.64
CA MET A 44 -12.10 13.92 -5.05
C MET A 44 -12.89 14.78 -6.05
N LYS A 45 -13.18 16.04 -5.72
CA LYS A 45 -13.84 16.99 -6.63
C LYS A 45 -13.06 17.23 -7.92
N GLU A 46 -11.73 17.36 -7.82
CA GLU A 46 -10.86 17.62 -8.96
C GLU A 46 -10.52 16.35 -9.78
N LYS A 47 -10.80 15.15 -9.26
CA LYS A 47 -10.39 13.85 -9.81
C LYS A 47 -8.88 13.75 -10.02
N LYS A 48 -8.11 14.24 -9.04
CA LYS A 48 -6.64 14.37 -9.08
C LYS A 48 -5.96 13.66 -7.91
N PHE A 49 -6.36 12.43 -7.66
CA PHE A 49 -5.55 11.53 -6.84
C PHE A 49 -4.31 11.08 -7.61
N LEU A 50 -3.20 10.92 -6.89
CA LEU A 50 -2.00 10.28 -7.38
C LEU A 50 -2.25 8.76 -7.49
N PRO A 51 -1.52 8.04 -8.36
CA PRO A 51 -1.65 6.59 -8.47
C PRO A 51 -1.47 5.86 -7.14
N GLU A 52 -0.51 6.28 -6.32
CA GLU A 52 -0.20 5.68 -5.01
C GLU A 52 -1.32 5.95 -4.01
N GLU A 53 -1.94 7.13 -4.08
CA GLU A 53 -3.11 7.48 -3.26
C GLU A 53 -4.31 6.61 -3.64
N LEU A 54 -4.57 6.40 -4.94
CA LEU A 54 -5.64 5.54 -5.43
C LEU A 54 -5.41 4.08 -5.05
N LEU A 55 -4.18 3.59 -5.13
CA LEU A 55 -3.82 2.24 -4.72
C LEU A 55 -4.13 2.03 -3.24
N LYS A 56 -3.66 2.94 -2.38
CA LYS A 56 -3.91 2.85 -0.94
C LYS A 56 -5.40 2.91 -0.60
N ILE A 57 -6.15 3.75 -1.30
CA ILE A 57 -7.62 3.79 -1.19
C ILE A 57 -8.22 2.43 -1.57
N ALA A 58 -7.79 1.83 -2.69
CA ALA A 58 -8.25 0.53 -3.16
C ALA A 58 -7.99 -0.58 -2.12
N GLU A 59 -6.81 -0.61 -1.52
CA GLU A 59 -6.46 -1.57 -0.44
C GLU A 59 -7.37 -1.43 0.78
N ILE A 60 -7.79 -0.22 1.12
CA ILE A 60 -8.72 0.04 2.23
C ILE A 60 -10.13 -0.46 1.90
N ILE A 61 -10.60 -0.25 0.68
CA ILE A 61 -11.98 -0.58 0.29
C ILE A 61 -12.17 -2.05 -0.12
N GLU A 62 -11.09 -2.73 -0.54
CA GLU A 62 -11.09 -4.14 -0.94
C GLU A 62 -9.98 -4.92 -0.20
N PRO A 63 -10.03 -5.01 1.14
CA PRO A 63 -8.94 -5.58 1.94
C PRO A 63 -8.68 -7.06 1.65
N GLU A 64 -9.72 -7.84 1.34
CA GLU A 64 -9.58 -9.26 0.99
C GLU A 64 -8.78 -9.47 -0.30
N LYS A 65 -9.03 -8.63 -1.33
CA LYS A 65 -8.29 -8.69 -2.59
C LYS A 65 -6.84 -8.23 -2.41
N SER A 66 -6.63 -7.18 -1.63
CA SER A 66 -5.28 -6.71 -1.28
C SER A 66 -4.50 -7.79 -0.55
N PHE A 67 -5.12 -8.47 0.43
CA PHE A 67 -4.51 -9.58 1.14
C PHE A 67 -4.19 -10.75 0.21
N LEU A 68 -5.12 -11.16 -0.65
CA LEU A 68 -4.89 -12.23 -1.62
C LEU A 68 -3.73 -11.90 -2.55
N HIS A 69 -3.67 -10.67 -3.08
CA HIS A 69 -2.54 -10.22 -3.91
C HIS A 69 -1.21 -10.29 -3.16
N SER A 70 -1.17 -9.90 -1.88
CA SER A 70 0.05 -9.98 -1.08
C SER A 70 0.52 -11.43 -0.86
N LEU A 71 -0.41 -12.39 -0.79
CA LEU A 71 -0.07 -13.81 -0.73
C LEU A 71 0.49 -14.30 -2.06
N GLU A 72 -0.13 -13.93 -3.18
CA GLU A 72 0.36 -14.28 -4.53
C GLU A 72 1.76 -13.70 -4.80
N GLU A 73 2.05 -12.49 -4.32
CA GLU A 73 3.39 -11.90 -4.38
C GLU A 73 4.38 -12.68 -3.50
N ALA A 74 3.99 -13.02 -2.28
CA ALA A 74 4.83 -13.80 -1.38
C ALA A 74 5.15 -15.21 -1.94
N GLU A 75 4.19 -15.86 -2.60
CA GLU A 75 4.42 -17.13 -3.29
C GLU A 75 5.42 -16.99 -4.44
N LYS A 76 5.29 -15.94 -5.26
CA LYS A 76 6.25 -15.65 -6.35
C LYS A 76 7.64 -15.35 -5.82
N ASP A 77 7.73 -14.60 -4.72
CA ASP A 77 8.99 -14.30 -4.05
C ASP A 77 9.64 -15.59 -3.54
N PHE A 78 8.85 -16.49 -2.94
CA PHE A 78 9.33 -17.79 -2.50
C PHE A 78 9.84 -18.65 -3.66
N GLU A 79 9.09 -18.74 -4.76
CA GLU A 79 9.50 -19.46 -5.99
C GLU A 79 10.76 -18.86 -6.62
N SER A 80 10.90 -17.53 -6.55
CA SER A 80 12.06 -16.80 -7.08
C SER A 80 13.27 -16.80 -6.15
N GLY A 81 13.17 -17.43 -4.97
CA GLY A 81 14.22 -17.46 -3.96
C GLY A 81 14.43 -16.12 -3.24
N ILE A 82 13.47 -15.20 -3.32
CA ILE A 82 13.46 -13.89 -2.65
C ILE A 82 12.88 -14.09 -1.24
N TYR A 83 13.63 -14.79 -0.39
CA TYR A 83 13.28 -14.95 1.02
C TYR A 83 14.54 -14.99 1.88
N HIS A 84 14.36 -14.83 3.19
CA HIS A 84 15.43 -15.01 4.16
C HIS A 84 15.03 -16.09 5.17
N SER A 85 15.94 -17.02 5.43
CA SER A 85 15.82 -17.95 6.53
C SER A 85 15.97 -17.24 7.88
N HIS A 86 15.47 -17.88 8.93
CA HIS A 86 15.60 -17.36 10.29
C HIS A 86 17.06 -17.05 10.66
N ASP A 87 17.98 -17.98 10.38
CA ASP A 87 19.40 -17.84 10.72
C ASP A 87 20.06 -16.65 10.00
N GLU A 88 19.70 -16.40 8.73
CA GLU A 88 20.17 -15.25 7.98
C GLU A 88 19.66 -13.94 8.60
N VAL A 89 18.37 -13.88 8.92
CA VAL A 89 17.78 -12.69 9.55
C VAL A 89 18.41 -12.41 10.93
N MET A 90 18.69 -13.46 11.71
CA MET A 90 19.32 -13.31 13.02
C MET A 90 20.73 -12.75 12.92
N LYS A 91 21.56 -13.26 11.99
CA LYS A 91 22.90 -12.71 11.74
C LYS A 91 22.84 -11.23 11.31
N ILE A 92 21.97 -10.90 10.34
CA ILE A 92 21.79 -9.52 9.88
C ILE A 92 21.33 -8.61 11.02
N SER A 93 20.47 -9.10 11.93
CA SER A 93 20.01 -8.35 13.09
C SER A 93 21.13 -8.09 14.10
N GLU A 94 21.93 -9.11 14.41
CA GLU A 94 23.09 -9.01 15.29
C GLU A 94 24.13 -8.02 14.75
N GLU A 95 24.48 -8.13 13.47
CA GLU A 95 25.41 -7.19 12.81
C GLU A 95 24.90 -5.73 12.87
N ARG A 96 23.60 -5.51 12.62
CA ARG A 96 22.98 -4.19 12.74
C ARG A 96 23.07 -3.65 14.16
N PHE A 97 22.85 -4.50 15.17
CA PHE A 97 22.95 -4.12 16.58
C PHE A 97 24.39 -3.73 16.94
N LEU A 98 25.37 -4.58 16.63
CA LEU A 98 26.78 -4.34 16.92
C LEU A 98 27.30 -3.08 16.21
N LYS A 99 26.90 -2.83 14.96
CA LYS A 99 27.26 -1.60 14.23
C LYS A 99 26.74 -0.33 14.92
N LYS A 100 25.54 -0.39 15.50
CA LYS A 100 24.88 0.77 16.11
C LYS A 100 25.30 1.01 17.56
N TYR A 101 25.60 -0.06 18.30
CA TYR A 101 25.80 0.00 19.75
C TYR A 101 27.11 -0.61 20.24
N GLY A 102 27.82 -1.41 19.44
CA GLY A 102 29.02 -2.14 19.86
C GLY A 102 30.15 -1.26 20.40
N ASN A 103 30.29 -0.02 19.92
CA ASN A 103 31.30 0.93 20.43
C ASN A 103 30.88 1.66 21.72
N LYS A 104 29.65 1.48 22.22
CA LYS A 104 29.13 2.12 23.44
C LYS A 104 29.10 1.20 24.66
N VAL A 105 29.49 -0.07 24.49
CA VAL A 105 29.47 -1.10 25.54
C VAL A 105 30.90 -1.45 26.00
N VAL A 106 31.87 -0.56 25.76
CA VAL A 106 33.25 -0.67 26.27
C VAL A 106 33.49 0.45 27.27
#